data_AF-A0A3B9MHI4-F1
#
_entry.id   AF-A0A3B9MHI4-F1
#
_cell.length_a   1.000
_cell.length_b   1.000
_cell.length_c   1.000
_cell.angle_alpha   90.00
_cell.angle_beta   90.00
_cell.angle_gamma   90.00
#
_symmetry.space_group_name_H-M   'P 1'
#
loop_
_entity.id
_entity.type
_entity.pdbx_description
1 polymer ?
#
loop_
_entity_poly.entity_id
_entity_poly.type
_entity_poly.pdbx_seq_one_letter_code
_entity_poly.pdbx_strand_id
1 'polypeptide(L)' 'PVGFLDDDPAKSGKVIHGLKVFGGNGDLNLVCRQQEVDEVLISSSRMSEERLQEILASCGAQDIAVKRMRITIEDLTRQ' A
#
# COMPACT_ATOMS: atom_id res chain seq x y z
N PRO A 1 -0.20 -1.99 -12.12
CA PRO A 1 -0.86 -1.53 -10.87
C PRO A 1 -2.05 -0.64 -11.24
N VAL A 2 -3.14 -0.68 -10.48
CA VAL A 2 -4.36 0.15 -10.72
C VAL A 2 -4.24 1.56 -10.15
N GLY A 3 -3.40 1.75 -9.15
CA GLY A 3 -3.07 3.06 -8.57
C GLY A 3 -2.28 2.94 -7.27
N PHE A 4 -2.25 4.03 -6.51
CA PHE A 4 -1.55 4.12 -5.23
C PHE A 4 -2.50 4.47 -4.09
N LEU A 5 -2.19 3.96 -2.90
CA LEU A 5 -2.80 4.38 -1.65
C LEU A 5 -1.71 5.01 -0.79
N ASP A 6 -1.94 6.22 -0.29
CA ASP A 6 -0.98 6.94 0.55
C ASP A 6 -1.76 7.78 1.57
N ASP A 7 -1.35 7.70 2.83
CA ASP A 7 -1.99 8.40 3.94
C ASP A 7 -1.66 9.91 3.95
N ASP A 8 -0.67 10.36 3.15
CA ASP A 8 -0.37 11.78 2.99
C ASP A 8 -1.53 12.50 2.27
N PRO A 9 -2.28 13.38 2.97
CA PRO A 9 -3.42 14.07 2.38
C PRO A 9 -3.01 14.96 1.21
N ALA A 10 -1.74 15.41 1.15
CA ALA A 10 -1.23 16.19 0.04
C ALA A 10 -1.14 15.39 -1.27
N LYS A 11 -1.24 14.05 -1.22
CA LYS A 11 -1.20 13.19 -2.41
C LYS A 11 -2.58 12.73 -2.86
N SER A 12 -3.61 12.87 -2.03
CA SER A 12 -4.98 12.45 -2.38
C SER A 12 -5.48 13.14 -3.66
N GLY A 13 -6.05 12.35 -4.58
CA GLY A 13 -6.58 12.84 -5.85
C GLY A 13 -5.53 13.22 -6.90
N LYS A 14 -4.24 13.15 -6.57
CA LYS A 14 -3.17 13.37 -7.55
C LYS A 14 -3.03 12.18 -8.50
N VAL A 15 -2.38 12.45 -9.62
CA VAL A 15 -1.98 11.45 -10.61
C VAL A 15 -0.45 11.41 -10.66
N ILE A 16 0.13 10.24 -10.44
CA ILE A 16 1.58 9.99 -10.48
C ILE A 16 1.83 9.00 -11.60
N HIS A 17 2.60 9.41 -12.62
CA HIS A 17 2.88 8.58 -13.80
C HIS A 17 1.61 7.99 -14.46
N GLY A 18 0.53 8.78 -14.53
CA GLY A 18 -0.75 8.34 -15.10
C GLY A 18 -1.61 7.49 -14.16
N LEU A 19 -1.13 7.18 -12.95
CA LEU A 19 -1.84 6.37 -11.96
C LEU A 19 -2.45 7.25 -10.86
N LYS A 20 -3.71 6.99 -10.50
CA LYS A 20 -4.43 7.74 -9.46
C LYS A 20 -3.91 7.40 -8.07
N VAL A 21 -3.88 8.40 -7.18
CA VAL A 21 -3.70 8.22 -5.74
C VAL A 21 -5.06 8.33 -5.05
N PHE A 22 -5.54 7.22 -4.47
CA PHE A 22 -6.90 7.12 -3.91
C PHE A 22 -7.05 7.76 -2.51
N GLY A 23 -5.94 8.01 -1.82
CA GLY A 23 -5.93 8.57 -0.46
C GLY A 23 -6.13 7.49 0.63
N GLY A 24 -5.43 7.64 1.76
CA GLY A 24 -5.24 6.57 2.74
C GLY A 24 -6.23 6.49 3.92
N ASN A 25 -7.21 7.41 4.01
CA ASN A 25 -8.16 7.53 5.13
C ASN A 25 -9.24 6.42 5.21
N GLY A 26 -8.84 5.15 5.15
CA GLY A 26 -9.74 4.01 5.41
C GLY A 26 -10.43 3.41 4.19
N ASP A 27 -10.07 3.85 2.98
CA ASP A 27 -10.73 3.42 1.73
C ASP A 27 -10.09 2.16 1.11
N LEU A 28 -9.22 1.43 1.83
CA LEU A 28 -8.57 0.25 1.21
C LEU A 28 -9.61 -0.77 0.71
N ASN A 29 -10.62 -1.08 1.52
CA ASN A 29 -11.68 -2.02 1.13
C ASN A 29 -12.49 -1.54 -0.07
N LEU A 30 -12.88 -0.26 -0.07
CA LEU A 30 -13.75 0.28 -1.12
C LEU A 30 -12.95 0.50 -2.41
N VAL A 31 -11.70 0.94 -2.35
CA VAL A 31 -10.76 0.95 -3.49
C VAL A 31 -10.55 -0.46 -4.04
N CYS A 32 -10.25 -1.45 -3.20
CA CYS A 32 -10.03 -2.83 -3.64
C CYS A 32 -11.24 -3.40 -4.39
N ARG A 33 -12.45 -3.14 -3.89
CA ARG A 33 -13.70 -3.56 -4.58
C ARG A 33 -13.93 -2.80 -5.88
N GLN A 34 -13.81 -1.48 -5.88
CA GLN A 34 -14.10 -0.66 -7.07
C GLN A 34 -13.11 -0.86 -8.20
N GLN A 35 -11.86 -1.22 -7.87
CA GLN A 35 -10.78 -1.38 -8.83
C GLN A 35 -10.46 -2.86 -9.11
N GLU A 36 -11.24 -3.80 -8.57
CA GLU A 36 -11.05 -5.25 -8.73
C GLU A 36 -9.59 -5.68 -8.45
N VAL A 37 -9.09 -5.32 -7.27
CA VAL A 37 -7.67 -5.53 -6.90
C VAL A 37 -7.42 -6.97 -6.50
N ASP A 38 -6.45 -7.62 -7.17
CA ASP A 38 -5.99 -8.96 -6.80
C ASP A 38 -4.82 -8.97 -5.78
N GLU A 39 -4.02 -7.89 -5.75
CA GLU A 39 -2.81 -7.82 -4.91
C GLU A 39 -2.52 -6.39 -4.42
N VAL A 40 -2.10 -6.27 -3.16
CA VAL A 40 -1.58 -5.06 -2.53
C VAL A 40 -0.07 -5.19 -2.30
N LEU A 41 0.69 -4.22 -2.81
CA LEU A 41 2.12 -4.11 -2.60
C LEU A 41 2.45 -2.96 -1.62
N ILE A 42 2.97 -3.31 -0.45
CA ILE A 42 3.40 -2.35 0.57
C ILE A 42 4.86 -1.98 0.33
N SER A 43 5.12 -0.73 -0.04
CA SER A 43 6.49 -0.18 -0.20
C SER A 43 6.86 0.84 0.89
N SER A 44 5.96 1.13 1.83
CA SER A 44 6.26 2.07 2.91
C SER A 44 7.30 1.49 3.87
N SER A 45 8.37 2.26 4.12
CA SER A 45 9.38 1.96 5.14
C SER A 45 8.91 2.32 6.54
N ARG A 46 7.85 3.13 6.67
CA ARG A 46 7.29 3.59 7.93
C ARG A 46 5.82 3.21 7.98
N MET A 47 5.53 2.11 8.65
CA MET A 47 4.16 1.67 8.90
C MET A 47 4.11 1.03 10.29
N SER A 48 3.10 1.38 11.08
CA SER A 48 2.88 0.75 12.38
C SER A 48 2.45 -0.71 12.21
N GLU A 49 2.71 -1.52 13.23
CA GLU A 49 2.24 -2.91 13.25
C GLU A 49 0.70 -2.97 13.23
N GLU A 50 0.03 -2.08 13.95
CA GLU A 50 -1.42 -1.94 13.94
C GLU A 50 -1.97 -1.75 12.52
N ARG A 51 -1.39 -0.79 11.76
CA ARG A 51 -1.80 -0.53 10.38
C ARG A 51 -1.52 -1.72 9.45
N LEU A 52 -0.41 -2.45 9.66
CA LEU A 52 -0.15 -3.69 8.92
C LEU A 52 -1.26 -4.71 9.17
N GLN A 53 -1.62 -4.94 10.42
CA GLN A 53 -2.64 -5.91 10.80
C GLN A 53 -4.02 -5.53 10.24
N GLU A 54 -4.37 -4.24 10.24
CA GLU A 54 -5.59 -3.75 9.57
C GLU A 54 -5.61 -4.11 8.08
N ILE A 55 -4.51 -3.85 7.36
CA ILE A 55 -4.37 -4.16 5.93
C ILE A 55 -4.49 -5.67 5.70
N LEU A 56 -3.77 -6.48 6.48
CA LEU A 56 -3.81 -7.94 6.36
C LEU A 56 -5.23 -8.50 6.61
N ALA A 57 -5.92 -8.00 7.64
CA ALA A 57 -7.30 -8.42 7.94
C ALA A 57 -8.28 -8.01 6.82
N SER A 58 -8.16 -6.76 6.33
CA SER A 58 -9.00 -6.21 5.26
C SER A 58 -8.83 -6.95 3.92
N CYS A 59 -7.58 -7.23 3.53
CA CYS A 59 -7.26 -7.96 2.31
C CYS A 59 -7.59 -9.45 2.43
N GLY A 60 -7.30 -10.08 3.57
CA GLY A 60 -7.55 -11.51 3.80
C GLY A 60 -9.03 -11.87 3.73
N ALA A 61 -9.93 -10.97 4.18
CA ALA A 61 -11.38 -11.16 4.05
C ALA A 61 -11.89 -11.15 2.60
N GLN A 62 -11.06 -10.76 1.64
CA GLN A 62 -11.39 -10.62 0.21
C GLN A 62 -10.49 -11.47 -0.70
N ASP A 63 -9.67 -12.35 -0.12
CA ASP A 63 -8.69 -13.18 -0.84
C ASP A 63 -7.69 -12.37 -1.68
N ILE A 64 -7.34 -11.17 -1.21
CA ILE A 64 -6.37 -10.27 -1.85
C ILE A 64 -4.98 -10.57 -1.30
N ALA A 65 -4.03 -10.85 -2.19
CA ALA A 65 -2.65 -11.10 -1.79
C ALA A 65 -2.00 -9.81 -1.23
N VAL A 66 -1.24 -9.94 -0.15
CA VAL A 66 -0.47 -8.81 0.41
C VAL A 66 1.02 -9.13 0.36
N LYS A 67 1.79 -8.27 -0.28
CA LYS A 67 3.25 -8.38 -0.37
C LYS A 67 3.91 -7.12 0.15
N ARG A 68 5.10 -7.28 0.73
CA ARG A 68 5.94 -6.14 1.13
C ARG A 68 7.19 -6.10 0.27
N MET A 69 7.40 -4.97 -0.39
CA MET A 69 8.65 -4.67 -1.09
C MET A 69 9.59 -3.95 -0.11
N ARG A 70 10.85 -4.38 -0.05
CA ARG A 70 11.92 -3.65 0.63
C ARG A 70 13.11 -3.53 -0.32
N ILE A 71 13.66 -2.32 -0.42
CA ILE A 71 14.95 -2.08 -1.06
C ILE A 71 15.90 -1.68 0.06
N THR A 72 16.94 -2.49 0.28
CA THR A 72 17.99 -2.23 1.28
C THR A 72 19.31 -2.05 0.57
N ILE A 73 20.11 -1.10 1.05
CA ILE A 73 21.51 -0.92 0.65
C ILE A 73 22.32 -1.23 1.92
N GLU A 74 23.20 -2.22 1.81
CA GLU A 74 24.03 -2.70 2.92
C GLU A 74 25.48 -2.32 2.69
N ASP A 75 26.16 -1.85 3.74
CA ASP A 75 27.60 -1.60 3.72
C ASP A 75 28.33 -2.86 4.19
N LEU A 76 28.97 -3.56 3.25
CA LEU A 76 29.71 -4.80 3.51
C LEU A 76 31.11 -4.58 4.09
N THR A 77 31.56 -3.32 4.23
CA THR A 77 32.89 -2.98 4.75
C THR A 77 32.93 -2.85 6.26
N ARG A 78 31.77 -2.81 6.92
CA ARG A 78 31.63 -2.74 8.38
C ARG A 78 31.01 -4.05 8.88
N GLN A 79 31.86 -5.04 9.14
CA GLN A 79 31.49 -6.18 10.00
C GLN A 79 31.64 -5.81 11.46
#